data_AF-A0A0Q5VR80-F1
#
_entry.id   AF-A0A0Q5VR80-F1
#
_cell.length_a   1.000
_cell.length_b   1.000
_cell.length_c   1.000
_cell.angle_alpha   90.00
_cell.angle_beta   90.00
_cell.angle_gamma   90.00
#
_symmetry.space_group_name_H-M   'P 1'
#
loop_
_entity.id
_entity.type
_entity.pdbx_description
1 polymer ?
#
loop_
_entity_poly.entity_id
_entity_poly.type
_entity_poly.pdbx_seq_one_letter_code
_entity_poly.pdbx_strand_id
1 'polypeptide(L)' 'MLMCDNDKGSRLVMLTPPMIVDQNKPMVARKICDTRGWSWAKNGLGGSLVGTLLHGDLHPLGNTVRSQI' A
#
# COMPACT_ATOMS: atom_id res chain seq x y z
N MET A 1 6.82 -4.09 -8.91
CA MET A 1 5.35 -3.87 -8.91
C MET A 1 4.72 -5.24 -8.86
N LEU A 2 3.74 -5.43 -7.98
CA LEU A 2 3.00 -6.69 -7.84
C LEU A 2 1.50 -6.37 -7.87
N MET A 3 0.74 -7.11 -8.68
CA MET A 3 -0.71 -6.98 -8.75
C MET A 3 -1.33 -8.26 -8.21
N CYS A 4 -2.25 -8.12 -7.25
CA CYS A 4 -3.05 -9.21 -6.72
C CYS A 4 -4.52 -8.92 -6.99
N ASP A 5 -5.29 -9.94 -7.32
CA ASP A 5 -6.74 -9.86 -7.26
C ASP A 5 -7.17 -10.57 -5.96
N ASN A 6 -8.11 -9.99 -5.20
CA ASN A 6 -8.69 -10.69 -4.05
C ASN A 6 -9.81 -11.65 -4.51
N ASP A 7 -10.28 -12.51 -3.61
CA ASP A 7 -11.32 -13.52 -3.89
C ASP A 7 -12.69 -12.91 -4.29
N LYS A 8 -12.81 -11.57 -4.23
CA LYS A 8 -14.01 -10.80 -4.57
C LYS A 8 -13.82 -9.97 -5.85
N GLY A 9 -12.75 -10.19 -6.62
CA GLY A 9 -12.46 -9.51 -7.89
C GLY A 9 -11.96 -8.07 -7.74
N SER A 10 -11.57 -7.65 -6.53
CA SER A 10 -10.92 -6.35 -6.33
C SER A 10 -9.42 -6.47 -6.60
N ARG A 11 -8.93 -5.61 -7.49
CA ARG A 11 -7.50 -5.54 -7.82
C ARG A 11 -6.76 -4.67 -6.81
N LEU A 12 -5.65 -5.19 -6.33
CA LEU A 12 -4.69 -4.56 -5.44
C LEU A 12 -3.37 -4.39 -6.18
N VAL A 13 -2.80 -3.19 -6.12
CA VAL A 13 -1.48 -2.88 -6.68
C VAL A 13 -0.53 -2.54 -5.56
N MET A 14 0.59 -3.24 -5.52
CA MET A 14 1.68 -3.03 -4.58
C MET A 14 2.92 -2.49 -5.31
N LEU A 15 3.46 -1.39 -4.80
CA LEU A 15 4.69 -0.77 -5.27
C LEU A 15 5.67 -0.65 -4.10
N THR A 16 6.90 -1.10 -4.29
CA THR A 16 7.97 -0.99 -3.30
C THR A 16 9.23 -0.34 -3.89
N PRO A 17 9.19 0.97 -4.19
CA PRO A 17 10.38 1.65 -4.68
C PRO A 17 11.41 1.82 -3.56
N PRO A 18 12.72 1.78 -3.86
CA PRO A 18 13.71 2.33 -2.93
C PRO A 18 13.46 3.83 -2.74
N MET A 19 13.65 4.32 -1.53
CA MET A 19 13.47 5.72 -1.14
C MET A 19 14.80 6.32 -0.72
N ILE A 20 15.16 7.43 -1.36
CA ILE A 20 16.34 8.23 -1.00
C ILE A 20 15.97 9.30 0.05
N VAL A 21 14.74 9.82 -0.04
CA VAL A 21 14.17 10.84 0.86
C VAL A 21 12.94 10.26 1.55
N ASP A 22 12.60 10.75 2.75
CA ASP A 22 11.44 10.27 3.51
C ASP A 22 11.47 8.76 3.80
N GLN A 23 12.67 8.25 4.10
CA GLN A 23 12.97 6.82 4.24
C GLN A 23 12.18 6.09 5.34
N ASN A 24 11.63 6.85 6.29
CA ASN A 24 10.78 6.34 7.36
C ASN A 24 9.54 7.24 7.46
N LYS A 25 8.43 6.75 6.92
CA LYS A 25 7.14 7.44 6.95
C LYS A 25 6.06 6.53 7.51
N PRO A 26 5.23 7.04 8.45
CA PRO A 26 4.08 6.28 8.92
C PRO A 26 3.13 6.01 7.76
N MET A 27 2.24 5.03 7.93
CA MET A 27 1.29 4.68 6.89
C MET A 27 0.23 5.78 6.77
N VAL A 28 0.13 6.40 5.60
CA VAL A 28 -0.78 7.51 5.33
C VAL A 28 -1.83 7.08 4.31
N ALA A 29 -3.10 7.34 4.61
CA ALA A 29 -4.20 7.06 3.71
C ALA A 29 -4.18 8.04 2.53
N ARG A 30 -4.43 7.51 1.33
CA ARG A 30 -4.56 8.29 0.11
C ARG A 30 -5.82 7.89 -0.63
N LYS A 31 -6.49 8.85 -1.25
CA LYS A 31 -7.60 8.62 -2.18
C LYS A 31 -7.23 9.27 -3.50
N ILE A 32 -7.27 8.49 -4.58
CA ILE A 32 -7.02 8.98 -5.94
C ILE A 32 -8.21 8.55 -6.79
N CYS A 33 -9.06 9.51 -7.12
CA CYS A 33 -10.37 9.28 -7.76
C CYS A 33 -11.17 8.20 -6.98
N ASP A 34 -11.54 7.11 -7.64
CA ASP A 34 -12.29 5.98 -7.06
C ASP A 34 -11.40 4.94 -6.37
N THR A 35 -10.08 5.12 -6.42
CA THR A 35 -9.15 4.23 -5.74
C THR A 35 -8.75 4.77 -4.38
N ARG A 36 -8.57 3.85 -3.45
CA ARG A 36 -8.09 4.09 -2.11
C ARG A 36 -6.76 3.39 -1.96
N GLY A 37 -5.88 3.96 -1.16
CA GLY A 37 -4.60 3.35 -0.91
C GLY A 37 -3.94 3.84 0.36
N TRP A 38 -2.84 3.20 0.68
CA TRP A 38 -1.97 3.52 1.77
C TRP A 38 -0.54 3.60 1.26
N SER A 39 0.21 4.59 1.73
CA SER A 39 1.62 4.75 1.42
C SER A 39 2.44 4.84 2.70
N TRP A 40 3.59 4.20 2.75
CA TRP A 40 4.52 4.22 3.88
C TRP A 40 5.96 4.13 3.40
N ALA A 41 6.90 4.31 4.32
CA ALA A 41 8.30 4.00 4.11
C ALA A 41 8.88 3.37 5.37
N LYS A 42 9.72 2.34 5.21
CA LYS A 42 10.40 1.66 6.30
C LYS A 42 11.80 1.29 5.84
N ASN A 43 12.83 1.76 6.55
CA ASN A 43 14.23 1.44 6.27
C ASN A 43 14.66 1.75 4.83
N GLY A 44 14.17 2.85 4.26
CA GLY A 44 14.50 3.23 2.88
C GLY A 44 13.77 2.43 1.81
N LEU A 45 12.83 1.56 2.18
CA LEU A 45 11.88 0.93 1.26
C LEU A 45 10.53 1.62 1.37
N GLY A 46 10.12 2.26 0.29
CA GLY A 46 8.77 2.76 0.12
C GLY A 46 7.81 1.61 -0.06
N GLY A 47 6.57 1.81 0.34
CA GLY A 47 5.47 0.89 0.09
C GLY A 47 4.23 1.67 -0.30
N SER A 48 3.50 1.19 -1.30
CA SER A 48 2.18 1.71 -1.64
C SER A 48 1.26 0.56 -1.97
N LEU A 49 0.10 0.54 -1.33
CA LEU A 49 -0.97 -0.40 -1.57
C LEU A 49 -2.19 0.37 -2.05
N VAL A 50 -2.70 0.05 -3.24
CA VAL A 50 -3.84 0.75 -3.84
C VAL A 50 -4.87 -0.26 -4.33
N GLY A 51 -6.17 0.03 -4.16
CA GLY A 51 -7.27 -0.78 -4.67
C GLY A 51 -8.61 -0.05 -4.58
N THR A 52 -9.69 -0.75 -4.92
CA THR A 52 -11.07 -0.21 -4.89
C THR A 52 -11.78 -0.44 -3.55
N LEU A 53 -11.16 -1.18 -2.63
CA LEU A 53 -11.65 -1.46 -1.29
C LEU A 53 -11.74 -0.20 -0.40
N LEU A 54 -12.49 -0.27 0.70
CA LEU A 54 -12.52 0.80 1.70
C LEU A 54 -11.15 0.90 2.40
N HIS A 55 -10.78 2.09 2.91
CA HIS A 55 -9.51 2.28 3.62
C HIS A 55 -9.38 1.36 4.83
N GLY A 56 -10.49 1.07 5.52
CA GLY A 56 -10.53 0.15 6.66
C GLY A 56 -10.18 -1.29 6.31
N ASP A 57 -10.53 -1.75 5.10
CA ASP A 57 -10.19 -3.10 4.61
C ASP A 57 -8.76 -3.17 4.07
N LEU A 58 -8.28 -2.05 3.48
CA LEU A 58 -6.93 -1.94 2.94
C LEU A 58 -5.85 -1.80 4.02
N HIS A 59 -6.18 -1.19 5.17
CA HIS A 59 -5.19 -0.90 6.22
C HIS A 59 -4.58 -2.19 6.83
N PRO A 60 -5.35 -3.23 7.20
CA PRO A 60 -4.80 -4.51 7.64
C PRO A 60 -3.92 -5.18 6.58
N LEU A 61 -4.30 -5.12 5.30
CA LEU A 61 -3.50 -5.67 4.20
C LEU A 61 -2.16 -4.94 4.07
N GLY A 62 -2.17 -3.61 4.15
CA GLY A 62 -0.95 -2.79 4.17
C GLY A 62 -0.03 -3.14 5.33
N ASN A 63 -0.58 -3.44 6.51
CA ASN A 63 0.19 -3.88 7.67
C ASN A 63 0.85 -5.25 7.44
N THR A 64 0.12 -6.24 6.90
CA THR A 64 0.66 -7.56 6.57
C THR A 64 1.82 -7.43 5.59
N VAL A 65 1.62 -6.66 4.51
CA VAL A 65 2.65 -6.41 3.52
C VAL A 65 3.89 -5.77 4.15
N ARG A 66 3.72 -4.71 4.94
CA ARG A 66 4.82 -4.02 5.63
C ARG A 66 5.59 -4.90 6.60
N SER A 67 4.96 -5.94 7.14
CA SER A 67 5.62 -6.90 8.05
C SER A 67 6.54 -7.89 7.33
N GLN A 68 6.34 -8.10 6.02
CA GLN A 68 7.14 -9.03 5.20
C GLN A 68 8.38 -8.38 4.57
N ILE A 69 8.57 -7.07 4.78
CA ILE A 69 9.69 -6.27 4.26
C ILE A 69 10.59 -5.79 5.38
#